data_AF-A7KQR4-F1
#
_entry.id   AF-A7KQR4-F1
#
_cell.length_a   1.000
_cell.length_b   1.000
_cell.length_c   1.000
_cell.angle_alpha   90.00
_cell.angle_beta   90.00
_cell.angle_gamma   90.00
#
_symmetry.space_group_name_H-M   'P 1'
#
loop_
_entity.id
_entity.type
_entity.pdbx_description
1 polymer ?
#
loop_
_entity_poly.entity_id
_entity_poly.type
_entity_poly.pdbx_seq_one_letter_code
_entity_poly.pdbx_strand_id
1 'polypeptide(L)'
;MGYYYLTGKKARKASEDYLEQLESYASDNQLALPAKLNSYDHLMSFGYTMLDKLVAWKGDYSENNLTIHGDEHFNELAKRQQGIVVLGSHLGNLELCRALSSRHPNIKINALVFTEHAERFNAVLKAINPDSDLNLIQVNELGADTAIMLQQKVEQGEWVVIVGDRTSVTK
;
A
#
# COMPACT_ATOMS: atom_id res chain seq x y z
N MET A 1 -16.82 -7.84 -12.16
CA MET A 1 -16.91 -6.37 -12.12
C MET A 1 -18.17 -5.78 -12.76
N GLY A 2 -18.69 -6.32 -13.87
CA GLY A 2 -19.92 -5.79 -14.52
C GLY A 2 -21.13 -5.61 -13.59
N TYR A 3 -21.45 -6.60 -12.75
CA TYR A 3 -22.50 -6.48 -11.73
C TYR A 3 -22.29 -5.27 -10.79
N TYR A 4 -21.07 -5.10 -10.25
CA TYR A 4 -20.74 -3.99 -9.35
C TYR A 4 -20.74 -2.63 -10.05
N TYR A 5 -20.34 -2.56 -11.32
CA TYR A 5 -20.45 -1.33 -12.10
C TYR A 5 -21.91 -0.91 -12.33
N LEU A 6 -22.80 -1.87 -12.61
CA LEU A 6 -24.22 -1.60 -12.86
C LEU A 6 -24.98 -1.27 -11.57
N THR A 7 -24.68 -1.96 -10.47
CA THR A 7 -25.43 -1.84 -9.20
C THR A 7 -24.80 -0.85 -8.21
N GLY A 8 -23.49 -0.67 -8.25
CA GLY A 8 -22.70 0.13 -7.31
C GLY A 8 -22.68 1.62 -7.65
N LYS A 9 -23.86 2.28 -7.67
CA LYS A 9 -24.01 3.69 -8.07
C LYS A 9 -23.03 4.65 -7.37
N LYS A 10 -22.85 4.49 -6.05
CA LYS A 10 -21.95 5.34 -5.24
C LYS A 10 -20.48 5.21 -5.67
N ALA A 11 -20.00 3.97 -5.85
CA ALA A 11 -18.63 3.71 -6.28
C ALA A 11 -18.40 4.22 -7.71
N ARG A 12 -19.37 3.98 -8.60
CA ARG A 12 -19.30 4.48 -9.98
C ARG A 12 -19.21 6.00 -10.03
N LYS A 13 -20.07 6.70 -9.30
CA LYS A 13 -20.07 8.17 -9.26
C LYS A 13 -18.79 8.73 -8.68
N ALA A 14 -18.30 8.17 -7.57
CA ALA A 14 -17.01 8.59 -7.00
C ALA A 14 -15.84 8.36 -7.96
N SER A 15 -15.86 7.28 -8.74
CA SER A 15 -14.87 7.05 -9.79
C SER A 15 -15.01 8.04 -10.95
N GLU A 16 -16.22 8.40 -11.35
CA GLU A 16 -16.46 9.41 -12.40
C GLU A 16 -15.93 10.78 -11.94
N ASP A 17 -16.26 11.20 -10.71
CA ASP A 17 -15.79 12.46 -10.12
C ASP A 17 -14.25 12.53 -10.04
N TYR A 18 -13.61 11.42 -9.66
CA TYR A 18 -12.14 11.34 -9.63
C TYR A 18 -11.53 11.45 -11.03
N LEU A 19 -12.12 10.81 -12.05
CA LEU A 19 -11.63 10.86 -13.42
C LEU A 19 -11.79 12.26 -14.02
N GLU A 20 -12.89 12.96 -13.73
CA GLU A 20 -13.07 14.37 -14.13
C GLU A 20 -11.97 15.27 -13.52
N GLN A 21 -11.65 15.06 -12.24
CA GLN A 21 -10.55 15.78 -11.58
C GLN A 21 -9.18 15.45 -12.18
N LEU A 22 -8.94 14.19 -12.53
CA LEU A 22 -7.71 13.72 -13.16
C LEU A 22 -7.54 14.32 -14.57
N GLU A 23 -8.61 14.35 -15.36
CA GLU A 23 -8.63 14.97 -16.69
C GLU A 23 -8.35 16.46 -16.63
N SER A 24 -8.98 17.16 -15.68
CA SER A 24 -8.74 18.58 -15.44
C SER A 24 -7.28 18.85 -15.07
N TYR A 25 -6.75 18.09 -14.10
CA TYR A 25 -5.34 18.20 -13.70
C TYR A 25 -4.38 17.91 -14.86
N ALA A 26 -4.65 16.87 -15.65
CA ALA A 26 -3.80 16.50 -16.78
C ALA A 26 -3.82 17.58 -17.87
N SER A 27 -4.99 18.16 -18.17
CA SER A 27 -5.12 19.28 -19.10
C SER A 27 -4.31 20.49 -18.65
N ASP A 28 -4.45 20.87 -17.38
CA ASP A 28 -3.74 22.03 -16.81
C ASP A 28 -2.22 21.85 -16.82
N ASN A 29 -1.74 20.60 -16.71
CA ASN A 29 -0.32 20.26 -16.67
C ASN A 29 0.22 19.71 -18.01
N GLN A 30 -0.56 19.76 -19.09
CA GLN A 30 -0.17 19.26 -20.43
C GLN A 30 0.27 17.78 -20.43
N LEU A 31 -0.35 16.97 -19.58
CA LEU A 31 -0.08 15.54 -19.46
C LEU A 31 -1.02 14.75 -20.38
N ALA A 32 -0.46 13.80 -21.13
CA ALA A 32 -1.25 12.90 -21.97
C ALA A 32 -1.84 11.77 -21.11
N LEU A 33 -3.17 11.63 -21.14
CA LEU A 33 -3.87 10.51 -20.51
C LEU A 33 -4.07 9.34 -21.50
N PRO A 34 -4.05 8.08 -21.02
CA PRO A 34 -4.42 6.91 -21.81
C PRO A 34 -5.82 7.04 -22.43
N ALA A 35 -5.99 6.54 -23.66
CA ALA A 35 -7.19 6.72 -24.47
C ALA A 35 -8.49 6.03 -23.96
N LYS A 36 -8.50 5.45 -22.76
CA LYS A 36 -9.61 4.63 -22.23
C LYS A 36 -9.77 4.71 -20.69
N LEU A 37 -9.66 5.91 -20.12
CA LEU A 37 -9.94 6.11 -18.70
C LEU A 37 -11.44 6.32 -18.49
N ASN A 38 -12.18 5.23 -18.30
CA ASN A 38 -13.58 5.30 -17.87
C ASN A 38 -13.78 4.59 -16.52
N SER A 39 -14.91 4.86 -15.89
CA SER A 39 -15.26 4.32 -14.57
C SER A 39 -15.32 2.78 -14.54
N TYR A 40 -15.68 2.13 -15.65
CA TYR A 40 -15.67 0.67 -15.74
C TYR A 40 -14.24 0.12 -15.68
N ASP A 41 -13.31 0.68 -16.47
CA ASP A 41 -11.91 0.27 -16.49
C ASP A 41 -11.21 0.59 -15.16
N HIS A 42 -11.56 1.71 -14.52
CA HIS A 42 -11.07 2.05 -13.18
C HIS A 42 -11.52 1.02 -12.13
N LEU A 43 -12.81 0.67 -12.10
CA LEU A 43 -13.31 -0.38 -11.22
C LEU A 43 -12.73 -1.75 -11.56
N MET A 44 -12.50 -2.04 -12.84
CA MET A 44 -11.87 -3.29 -13.25
C MET A 44 -10.42 -3.38 -12.73
N SER A 45 -9.65 -2.29 -12.82
CA SER A 45 -8.30 -2.19 -12.26
C SER A 45 -8.29 -2.44 -10.75
N PHE A 46 -9.27 -1.90 -10.02
CA PHE A 46 -9.45 -2.21 -8.60
C PHE A 46 -9.70 -3.71 -8.36
N GLY A 47 -10.54 -4.35 -9.17
CA GLY A 47 -10.79 -5.79 -9.11
C GLY A 47 -9.53 -6.63 -9.35
N TYR A 48 -8.72 -6.28 -10.36
CA TYR A 48 -7.41 -6.93 -10.59
C TYR A 48 -6.47 -6.75 -9.40
N THR A 49 -6.39 -5.54 -8.85
CA THR A 49 -5.58 -5.26 -7.67
C THR A 49 -6.00 -6.11 -6.47
N MET A 50 -7.30 -6.36 -6.27
CA MET A 50 -7.76 -7.27 -5.20
C MET A 50 -7.30 -8.72 -5.41
N LEU A 51 -7.31 -9.21 -6.65
CA LEU A 51 -6.81 -10.55 -6.97
C LEU A 51 -5.29 -10.63 -6.76
N ASP A 52 -4.56 -9.61 -7.21
CA ASP A 52 -3.11 -9.51 -7.01
C ASP A 52 -2.75 -9.54 -5.52
N LYS A 53 -3.54 -8.88 -4.66
CA LYS A 53 -3.36 -8.96 -3.20
C LYS A 53 -3.49 -10.39 -2.66
N LEU A 54 -4.49 -11.14 -3.14
CA LEU A 54 -4.68 -12.53 -2.73
C LEU A 54 -3.53 -13.44 -3.18
N VAL A 55 -3.08 -13.27 -4.43
CA VAL A 55 -1.91 -13.99 -4.98
C VAL A 55 -0.65 -13.61 -4.19
N ALA A 56 -0.50 -12.34 -3.83
CA ALA A 56 0.59 -11.87 -3.00
C ALA A 56 0.60 -12.47 -1.61
N TRP A 57 -0.55 -12.67 -0.97
CA TRP A 57 -0.58 -13.32 0.33
C TRP A 57 -0.20 -14.79 0.27
N LYS A 58 -0.57 -15.50 -0.80
CA LYS A 58 -0.23 -16.91 -1.00
C LYS A 58 1.28 -17.16 -1.18
N GLY A 59 2.09 -16.11 -1.37
CA GLY A 59 3.53 -16.25 -1.62
C GLY A 59 3.87 -16.49 -3.10
N ASP A 60 2.89 -16.42 -4.00
CA ASP A 60 3.06 -16.76 -5.41
C ASP A 60 3.81 -15.67 -6.21
N TYR A 61 4.07 -14.48 -5.65
CA TYR A 61 5.05 -13.54 -6.22
C TYR A 61 6.44 -13.93 -5.75
N SER A 62 7.19 -14.61 -6.62
CA SER A 62 8.63 -14.74 -6.45
C SER A 62 9.30 -13.37 -6.67
N GLU A 63 10.36 -13.08 -5.91
CA GLU A 63 11.16 -11.84 -6.05
C GLU A 63 11.68 -11.62 -7.47
N ASN A 64 11.83 -12.70 -8.25
CA ASN A 64 12.29 -12.69 -9.64
C ASN A 64 11.29 -12.06 -10.61
N ASN A 65 10.01 -11.97 -10.21
CA ASN A 65 8.96 -11.37 -11.02
C ASN A 65 8.68 -9.91 -10.63
N LEU A 66 9.50 -9.33 -9.74
CA LEU A 66 9.34 -7.97 -9.24
C LEU A 66 10.50 -7.07 -9.67
N THR A 67 10.16 -6.00 -10.39
CA THR A 67 11.10 -4.90 -10.64
C THR A 67 10.86 -3.82 -9.60
N ILE A 68 11.85 -3.58 -8.74
CA ILE A 68 11.86 -2.45 -7.80
C ILE A 68 12.75 -1.38 -8.41
N HIS A 69 12.16 -0.22 -8.69
CA HIS A 69 12.91 0.96 -9.11
C HIS A 69 13.49 1.65 -7.87
N GLY A 70 14.78 1.97 -7.87
CA GLY A 70 15.46 2.56 -6.71
C GLY A 70 15.84 1.55 -5.62
N ASP A 71 15.91 0.25 -5.94
CA ASP A 71 16.30 -0.83 -5.01
C ASP A 71 17.69 -0.60 -4.40
N GLU A 72 18.58 0.07 -5.15
CA GLU A 72 19.91 0.47 -4.69
C GLU A 72 19.87 1.34 -3.42
N HIS A 73 18.87 2.21 -3.28
CA HIS A 73 18.71 3.07 -2.11
C HIS A 73 18.32 2.25 -0.89
N PHE A 74 17.37 1.32 -1.05
CA PHE A 74 16.94 0.41 0.01
C PHE A 74 18.08 -0.50 0.47
N ASN A 75 18.86 -1.04 -0.46
CA ASN A 75 20.04 -1.86 -0.16
C ASN A 75 21.09 -1.11 0.66
N GLU A 76 21.38 0.15 0.30
CA GLU A 76 22.35 0.97 1.02
C GLU A 76 21.87 1.29 2.45
N LEU A 77 20.61 1.66 2.59
CA LEU A 77 19.98 1.95 3.88
C LEU A 77 19.92 0.71 4.78
N ALA A 78 19.58 -0.45 4.22
CA ALA A 78 19.56 -1.73 4.92
C ALA A 78 20.96 -2.11 5.45
N LYS A 79 22.02 -1.94 4.64
CA LYS A 79 23.41 -2.21 5.06
C LYS A 79 23.86 -1.32 6.21
N ARG A 80 23.36 -0.09 6.26
CA ARG A 80 23.67 0.88 7.32
C ARG A 80 22.81 0.69 8.58
N GLN A 81 21.87 -0.25 8.56
CA GLN A 81 20.85 -0.45 9.61
C GLN A 81 20.12 0.85 9.94
N GLN A 82 19.92 1.70 8.93
CA GLN A 82 19.26 2.98 9.10
C GLN A 82 17.75 2.78 8.97
N GLY A 83 17.00 3.20 9.99
CA GLY A 83 15.55 3.22 9.93
C GLY A 83 15.07 4.28 8.97
N ILE A 84 13.96 3.99 8.28
CA ILE A 84 13.39 4.89 7.28
C ILE A 84 11.88 4.98 7.41
N VAL A 85 11.34 6.10 6.94
CA VAL A 85 9.91 6.28 6.72
C VAL A 85 9.64 6.21 5.23
N VAL A 86 8.84 5.23 4.82
CA VAL A 86 8.38 5.03 3.46
C VAL A 86 6.98 5.61 3.33
N LEU A 87 6.82 6.60 2.46
CA LEU A 87 5.51 7.18 2.15
C LEU A 87 4.95 6.52 0.89
N GLY A 88 3.80 5.85 1.05
CA GLY A 88 3.05 5.22 -0.03
C GLY A 88 1.73 5.92 -0.33
N SER A 89 1.03 5.41 -1.33
CA SER A 89 -0.36 5.77 -1.65
C SER A 89 -1.19 4.50 -1.82
N HIS A 90 -2.52 4.61 -1.84
CA HIS A 90 -3.41 3.50 -2.14
C HIS A 90 -3.42 3.15 -3.64
N LEU A 91 -2.48 3.67 -4.43
CA LEU A 91 -2.30 3.33 -5.83
C LEU A 91 -1.61 1.98 -5.98
N GLY A 92 -2.23 1.08 -6.74
CA GLY A 92 -1.68 -0.25 -7.00
C GLY A 92 -1.75 -1.16 -5.77
N ASN A 93 -0.70 -1.95 -5.57
CA ASN A 93 -0.70 -3.02 -4.58
C ASN A 93 0.39 -2.83 -3.50
N LEU A 94 0.00 -2.25 -2.36
CA LEU A 94 0.88 -2.10 -1.20
C LEU A 94 1.31 -3.43 -0.56
N GLU A 95 0.65 -4.55 -0.87
CA GLU A 95 1.12 -5.87 -0.44
C GLU A 95 2.47 -6.24 -1.09
N LEU A 96 2.90 -5.50 -2.12
CA LEU A 96 4.26 -5.58 -2.66
C LEU A 96 5.33 -5.10 -1.67
N CYS A 97 4.98 -4.31 -0.64
CA CYS A 97 5.88 -4.06 0.49
C CYS A 97 6.26 -5.36 1.23
N ARG A 98 5.45 -6.42 1.13
CA ARG A 98 5.81 -7.75 1.62
C ARG A 98 6.98 -8.35 0.84
N ALA A 99 7.02 -8.14 -0.48
CA ALA A 99 8.15 -8.57 -1.29
C ALA A 99 9.44 -7.80 -0.95
N LEU A 100 9.30 -6.53 -0.54
CA LEU A 100 10.42 -5.75 -0.01
C LEU A 100 10.95 -6.36 1.32
N SER A 101 10.06 -6.83 2.20
CA SER A 101 10.45 -7.57 3.41
C SER A 101 11.15 -8.89 3.07
N SER A 102 10.71 -9.63 2.04
CA SER A 102 11.40 -10.86 1.60
C SER A 102 12.82 -10.60 1.10
N ARG A 103 13.06 -9.50 0.36
CA ARG A 103 14.40 -9.11 -0.11
C ARG A 103 15.33 -8.65 1.00
N HIS A 104 14.76 -8.14 2.09
CA HIS A 104 15.48 -7.64 3.25
C HIS A 104 15.05 -8.38 4.53
N PRO A 105 15.31 -9.69 4.64
CA PRO A 105 14.80 -10.54 5.73
C PRO A 105 15.40 -10.21 7.10
N ASN A 106 16.37 -9.29 7.16
CA ASN A 106 16.96 -8.81 8.42
C ASN A 106 16.40 -7.45 8.84
N ILE A 107 15.48 -6.87 8.07
CA ILE A 107 14.88 -5.57 8.33
C ILE A 107 13.40 -5.77 8.65
N LYS A 108 13.00 -5.31 9.85
CA LYS A 108 11.60 -5.29 10.24
C LYS A 108 10.87 -4.15 9.53
N ILE A 109 9.77 -4.47 8.86
CA ILE A 109 8.92 -3.50 8.18
C ILE A 109 7.61 -3.35 8.96
N ASN A 110 7.31 -2.14 9.41
CA ASN A 110 6.11 -1.80 10.15
C ASN A 110 5.18 -0.98 9.26
N ALA A 111 4.03 -1.51 8.87
CA ALA A 111 3.06 -0.80 8.04
C ALA A 111 1.85 -0.37 8.87
N LEU A 112 1.48 0.91 8.78
CA LEU A 112 0.32 1.44 9.50
C LEU A 112 -0.97 1.12 8.74
N VAL A 113 -1.96 0.61 9.46
CA VAL A 113 -3.29 0.30 8.91
C VAL A 113 -4.40 0.87 9.80
N PHE A 114 -5.42 1.46 9.18
CA PHE A 114 -6.59 2.02 9.87
C PHE A 114 -7.71 0.99 10.11
N THR A 115 -7.44 -0.29 9.89
CA THR A 115 -8.45 -1.35 10.00
C THR A 115 -8.52 -1.87 11.43
N GLU A 116 -9.73 -1.89 12.02
CA GLU A 116 -10.05 -2.43 13.36
C GLU A 116 -9.77 -3.94 13.53
N HIS A 117 -9.22 -4.59 12.50
CA HIS A 117 -9.00 -6.04 12.43
C HIS A 117 -7.55 -6.39 12.07
N ALA A 118 -6.59 -5.49 12.28
CA ALA A 118 -5.19 -5.74 11.94
C ALA A 118 -4.63 -6.97 12.66
N GLU A 119 -5.02 -7.22 13.92
CA GLU A 119 -4.57 -8.41 14.66
C GLU A 119 -5.03 -9.73 14.01
N ARG A 120 -6.29 -9.81 13.57
CA ARG A 120 -6.79 -10.98 12.84
C ARG A 120 -6.09 -11.13 11.50
N PHE A 121 -5.82 -10.01 10.84
CA PHE A 121 -5.09 -10.01 9.58
C PHE A 121 -3.64 -10.46 9.77
N ASN A 122 -2.94 -9.98 10.79
CA ASN A 122 -1.61 -10.44 11.19
C ASN A 122 -1.61 -11.94 11.50
N ALA A 123 -2.63 -12.45 12.18
CA ALA A 123 -2.76 -13.88 12.45
C ALA A 123 -2.91 -14.71 11.16
N VAL A 124 -3.72 -14.23 10.21
CA VAL A 124 -3.85 -14.87 8.88
C VAL A 124 -2.55 -14.78 8.10
N LEU A 125 -1.90 -13.61 8.05
CA LEU A 125 -0.60 -13.42 7.40
C LEU A 125 0.44 -14.38 7.96
N LYS A 126 0.55 -14.48 9.29
CA LYS A 126 1.51 -15.35 9.98
C LYS A 126 1.20 -16.83 9.78
N ALA A 127 -0.07 -17.21 9.64
CA ALA A 127 -0.46 -18.58 9.31
C ALA A 127 -0.08 -18.97 7.87
N ILE A 128 -0.10 -18.01 6.95
CA ILE A 128 0.24 -18.24 5.54
C ILE A 128 1.75 -18.16 5.31
N ASN A 129 2.44 -17.21 5.98
CA ASN A 129 3.88 -17.03 5.89
C ASN A 129 4.48 -16.68 7.26
N PRO A 130 4.97 -17.68 8.03
CA PRO A 130 5.54 -17.49 9.36
C PRO A 130 6.81 -16.64 9.36
N ASP A 131 7.56 -16.62 8.26
CA ASP A 131 8.86 -15.95 8.11
C ASP A 131 8.71 -14.50 7.60
N SER A 132 7.50 -13.95 7.61
CA SER A 132 7.24 -12.58 7.15
C SER A 132 7.62 -11.56 8.23
N ASP A 133 8.68 -10.77 8.02
CA ASP A 133 9.07 -9.62 8.86
C ASP A 133 8.23 -8.35 8.62
N LEU A 134 7.03 -8.52 8.06
CA LEU A 134 6.01 -7.49 7.90
C LEU A 134 5.10 -7.48 9.13
N ASN A 135 5.08 -6.36 9.85
CA ASN A 135 4.23 -6.12 11.01
C ASN A 135 3.20 -5.03 10.69
N LEU A 136 1.91 -5.35 10.78
CA LEU A 136 0.85 -4.34 10.63
C LEU A 136 0.52 -3.72 11.99
N ILE A 137 0.72 -2.40 12.08
CA ILE A 137 0.39 -1.60 13.25
C ILE A 137 -1.00 -0.99 13.03
N GLN A 138 -1.97 -1.40 13.85
CA GLN A 138 -3.27 -0.77 13.87
C GLN A 138 -3.16 0.63 14.48
N VAL A 139 -3.69 1.62 13.77
CA VAL A 139 -3.80 2.99 14.28
C VAL A 139 -5.25 3.45 14.16
N ASN A 140 -5.85 3.82 15.30
CA ASN A 140 -7.19 4.42 15.33
C ASN A 140 -7.07 5.94 15.17
N GLU A 141 -6.08 6.55 15.83
CA GLU A 141 -5.76 7.97 15.75
C GLU A 141 -4.24 8.14 15.76
N LEU A 142 -3.72 9.10 15.00
CA LEU A 142 -2.30 9.44 15.02
C LEU A 142 -2.03 10.44 16.16
N GLY A 143 -1.85 9.91 17.36
CA GLY A 143 -1.51 10.66 18.57
C GLY A 143 0.00 10.76 18.83
N ALA A 144 0.34 11.43 19.94
CA ALA A 144 1.73 11.56 20.39
C ALA A 144 2.35 10.20 20.76
N ASP A 145 1.54 9.29 21.32
CA ASP A 145 1.91 7.91 21.62
C ASP A 145 2.33 7.14 20.36
N THR A 146 1.55 7.27 19.29
CA THR A 146 1.85 6.65 18.00
C THR A 146 3.12 7.26 17.41
N ALA A 147 3.27 8.59 17.43
CA ALA A 147 4.47 9.25 16.95
C ALA A 147 5.75 8.79 17.68
N ILE A 148 5.70 8.67 19.02
CA ILE A 148 6.82 8.18 19.84
C ILE A 148 7.14 6.72 19.50
N MET A 149 6.13 5.86 19.39
CA MET A 149 6.32 4.46 18.99
C MET A 149 7.01 4.36 17.61
N LEU A 150 6.54 5.12 16.61
CA LEU A 150 7.13 5.09 15.28
C LEU A 150 8.56 5.66 15.26
N GLN A 151 8.83 6.68 16.06
CA GLN A 151 10.19 7.20 16.22
C GLN A 151 11.13 6.14 16.79
N GLN A 152 10.73 5.45 17.86
CA GLN A 152 11.53 4.37 18.45
C GLN A 152 11.81 3.25 17.45
N LYS A 153 10.85 2.94 16.58
CA LYS A 153 11.00 1.94 15.52
C LYS A 153 12.06 2.37 14.49
N VAL A 154 12.01 3.61 14.04
CA VAL A 154 13.02 4.18 13.14
C VAL A 154 14.40 4.22 13.81
N GLU A 155 14.49 4.60 15.09
CA GLU A 155 15.74 4.60 15.85
C GLU A 155 16.37 3.20 16.00
N GLN A 156 15.53 2.16 16.01
CA GLN A 156 15.97 0.75 16.04
C GLN A 156 16.42 0.22 14.68
N GLY A 157 16.46 1.06 13.64
CA GLY A 157 16.80 0.63 12.28
C GLY A 157 15.63 -0.01 11.52
N GLU A 158 14.42 -0.01 12.09
CA GLU A 158 13.23 -0.59 11.46
C GLU A 158 12.63 0.38 10.43
N TRP A 159 11.92 -0.17 9.46
CA TRP A 159 11.27 0.60 8.40
C TRP A 159 9.81 0.83 8.76
N VAL A 160 9.32 2.05 8.57
CA VAL A 160 7.93 2.44 8.84
C VAL A 160 7.27 2.83 7.52
N VAL A 161 6.20 2.16 7.14
CA VAL A 161 5.42 2.44 5.92
C VAL A 161 4.12 3.15 6.30
N ILE A 162 3.91 4.33 5.73
CA ILE A 162 2.72 5.16 5.94
C ILE A 162 2.08 5.47 4.60
N VAL A 163 0.77 5.30 4.49
CA VAL A 163 0.02 5.67 3.29
C VAL A 163 -0.50 7.09 3.45
N GLY A 164 0.05 8.03 2.70
CA GLY A 164 -0.11 9.48 2.91
C GLY A 164 -1.05 10.19 1.95
N ASP A 165 -1.81 9.47 1.13
CA ASP A 165 -2.64 10.01 0.05
C ASP A 165 -4.10 10.30 0.43
N ARG A 166 -4.46 10.17 1.71
CA ARG A 166 -5.81 10.43 2.22
C ARG A 166 -5.77 11.30 3.47
N THR A 167 -6.77 12.16 3.60
CA THR A 167 -7.02 12.86 4.86
C THR A 167 -7.55 11.87 5.90
N SER A 168 -7.16 12.07 7.16
CA SER A 168 -7.64 11.26 8.27
C SER A 168 -9.18 11.21 8.28
N VAL A 169 -9.74 10.04 8.57
CA VAL A 169 -11.18 9.88 8.83
C VAL A 169 -11.58 10.49 10.18
N THR A 170 -10.59 10.76 11.05
CA THR A 170 -10.76 11.47 12.32
C THR A 170 -10.66 12.97 12.07
N LYS A 171 -11.75 13.68 12.40
CA LYS A 171 -11.80 15.15 12.48
C LYS A 171 -11.46 15.61 13.88
#